data_AF-A0A3P3Y2M2-F1
#
_entry.id   AF-A0A3P3Y2M2-F1
#
_cell.length_a   1.000
_cell.length_b   1.000
_cell.length_c   1.000
_cell.angle_alpha   90.00
_cell.angle_beta   90.00
_cell.angle_gamma   90.00
#
_symmetry.space_group_name_H-M   'P 1'
#
loop_
_entity.id
_entity.type
_entity.pdbx_description
1 polymer ?
#
loop_
_entity_poly.entity_id
_entity_poly.type
_entity_poly.pdbx_seq_one_letter_code
_entity_poly.pdbx_strand_id
1 'polypeptide(L)'
;MDQQQGSRGGRLAEALADVPDGCRLVLGVCAAVFAVTTLTGDVPVICPGSVVFDPWTYAYMLVVPSFVHLGALHILFNMMALLSVGVAIEKRFGTLCFVGIVMVFAVLGNAVYVLAYWAWAVVGGDATMLMSCAAGFSGVLFGMIVLESMLGNTSGSRSVFGLVAVPSWAYPWVSMVAIQLLMPGVSFVGHLSGAFIGLLYSCGVLNWLTLKRSWIRSFDASSVGQKICRRPSYVACPETSPLPPGAPEWFASAGLAVVSRLRAAGNHCRSLFRIRRAAPHWTTGVGHRLGGVHPAYELVGRADIEAGTAAKPPVHPPT
;
A
#
# COMPACT_ATOMS: atom_id res chain seq x y z
N MET A 1 -6.58 3.25 -51.19
CA MET A 1 -5.97 3.72 -49.92
C MET A 1 -6.87 3.37 -48.72
N ASP A 2 -7.54 2.21 -48.71
CA ASP A 2 -8.54 1.84 -47.67
C ASP A 2 -8.27 0.46 -47.04
N GLN A 3 -7.09 0.26 -46.44
CA GLN A 3 -6.81 -0.96 -45.65
C GLN A 3 -6.19 -0.73 -44.27
N GLN A 4 -6.04 0.52 -43.81
CA GLN A 4 -5.41 0.80 -42.50
C GLN A 4 -6.36 1.23 -41.37
N GLN A 5 -7.64 1.54 -41.64
CA GLN A 5 -8.57 1.98 -40.59
C GLN A 5 -9.34 0.84 -39.89
N GLY A 6 -9.41 -0.36 -40.48
CA GLY A 6 -10.12 -1.51 -39.90
C GLY A 6 -9.37 -2.34 -38.84
N SER A 7 -8.05 -2.14 -38.66
CA SER A 7 -7.24 -3.06 -37.84
C SER A 7 -7.01 -2.62 -36.39
N ARG A 8 -7.15 -1.32 -36.07
CA ARG A 8 -6.92 -0.81 -34.70
C ARG A 8 -8.05 -1.14 -33.73
N GLY A 9 -9.31 -1.04 -34.18
CA GLY A 9 -10.48 -1.43 -33.39
C GLY A 9 -10.52 -2.94 -33.11
N GLY A 10 -10.15 -3.76 -34.11
CA GLY A 10 -10.06 -5.21 -33.97
C GLY A 10 -9.00 -5.65 -32.97
N ARG A 11 -7.79 -5.08 -33.02
CA ARG A 11 -6.68 -5.45 -32.13
C ARG A 11 -6.92 -5.08 -30.66
N LEU A 12 -7.56 -3.95 -30.39
CA LEU A 12 -7.91 -3.56 -29.02
C LEU A 12 -9.03 -4.46 -28.47
N ALA A 13 -10.05 -4.75 -29.29
CA ALA A 13 -11.12 -5.66 -28.90
C ALA A 13 -10.61 -7.09 -28.66
N GLU A 14 -9.67 -7.57 -29.48
CA GLU A 14 -9.01 -8.86 -29.34
C GLU A 14 -8.10 -8.90 -28.10
N ALA A 15 -7.31 -7.85 -27.85
CA ALA A 15 -6.49 -7.73 -26.65
C ALA A 15 -7.34 -7.69 -25.37
N LEU A 16 -8.52 -7.05 -25.40
CA LEU A 16 -9.47 -7.02 -24.28
C LEU A 16 -10.22 -8.35 -24.10
N ALA A 17 -10.43 -9.10 -25.19
CA ALA A 17 -11.04 -10.43 -25.16
C ALA A 17 -10.15 -11.45 -24.43
N ASP A 18 -8.83 -11.28 -24.48
CA ASP A 18 -7.84 -12.13 -23.82
C ASP A 18 -7.60 -11.81 -22.34
N VAL A 19 -8.19 -10.72 -21.82
CA VAL A 19 -8.07 -10.35 -20.40
C VAL A 19 -8.92 -11.29 -19.55
N PRO A 20 -8.33 -11.99 -18.57
CA PRO A 20 -9.07 -12.85 -17.65
C PRO A 20 -10.10 -12.09 -16.79
N ASP A 21 -11.11 -12.82 -16.31
CA ASP A 21 -12.27 -12.24 -15.62
C ASP A 21 -11.93 -11.49 -14.32
N GLY A 22 -10.93 -11.94 -13.56
CA GLY A 22 -10.50 -11.27 -12.33
C GLY A 22 -9.86 -9.90 -12.60
N CYS A 23 -9.00 -9.81 -13.60
CA CYS A 23 -8.40 -8.56 -14.05
C CYS A 23 -9.48 -7.59 -14.56
N ARG A 24 -10.46 -8.09 -15.33
CA ARG A 24 -11.62 -7.30 -15.77
C ARG A 24 -12.43 -6.77 -14.60
N LEU A 25 -12.66 -7.60 -13.58
CA LEU A 25 -13.35 -7.20 -12.36
C LEU A 25 -12.63 -6.04 -11.67
N VAL A 26 -11.33 -6.18 -11.42
CA VAL A 26 -10.53 -5.12 -10.77
C VAL A 26 -10.51 -3.84 -11.61
N LEU A 27 -10.33 -3.97 -12.93
CA LEU A 27 -10.35 -2.83 -13.86
C LEU A 27 -11.70 -2.11 -13.83
N GLY A 28 -12.81 -2.88 -13.87
CA GLY A 28 -14.17 -2.33 -13.79
C GLY A 28 -14.46 -1.65 -12.47
N VAL A 29 -14.03 -2.23 -11.34
CA VAL A 29 -14.17 -1.63 -10.01
C VAL A 29 -13.39 -0.31 -9.91
N CYS A 30 -12.11 -0.30 -10.31
CA CYS A 30 -11.29 0.92 -10.31
C CYS A 30 -11.89 2.02 -11.20
N ALA A 31 -12.38 1.67 -12.40
CA ALA A 31 -13.00 2.61 -13.30
C ALA A 31 -14.32 3.19 -12.74
N ALA A 32 -15.17 2.33 -12.16
CA ALA A 32 -16.42 2.75 -11.53
C ALA A 32 -16.17 3.65 -10.32
N VAL A 33 -15.24 3.28 -9.44
CA VAL A 33 -14.86 4.10 -8.28
C VAL A 33 -14.32 5.44 -8.76
N PHE A 34 -13.41 5.47 -9.74
CA PHE A 34 -12.87 6.72 -10.27
C PHE A 34 -13.94 7.63 -10.88
N ALA A 35 -14.92 7.07 -11.59
CA ALA A 35 -16.06 7.82 -12.11
C ALA A 35 -16.88 8.43 -10.96
N VAL A 36 -17.21 7.64 -9.94
CA VAL A 36 -17.98 8.11 -8.76
C VAL A 36 -17.22 9.20 -8.00
N THR A 37 -15.94 9.02 -7.71
CA THR A 37 -15.13 10.01 -6.98
C THR A 37 -14.95 11.29 -7.79
N THR A 38 -14.87 11.19 -9.13
CA THR A 38 -14.81 12.36 -10.02
C THR A 38 -16.14 13.13 -10.05
N LEU A 39 -17.28 12.42 -10.06
CA LEU A 39 -18.60 13.05 -10.10
C LEU A 39 -19.00 13.68 -8.76
N THR A 40 -18.62 13.05 -7.65
CA THR A 40 -19.01 13.48 -6.29
C THR A 40 -18.01 14.45 -5.68
N GLY A 41 -16.74 14.39 -6.09
CA GLY A 41 -15.64 15.10 -5.43
C GLY A 41 -15.19 14.45 -4.11
N ASP A 42 -15.87 13.40 -3.65
CA ASP A 42 -15.50 12.65 -2.44
C ASP A 42 -14.43 11.61 -2.80
N VAL A 43 -13.24 11.76 -2.22
CA VAL A 43 -12.07 10.96 -2.55
C VAL A 43 -11.54 10.32 -1.26
N PRO A 44 -12.00 9.10 -0.92
CA PRO A 44 -11.57 8.46 0.31
C PRO A 44 -10.09 8.06 0.20
N VAL A 45 -9.28 8.68 1.04
CA VAL A 45 -7.85 8.41 1.19
C VAL A 45 -7.58 7.77 2.55
N ILE A 46 -6.59 6.88 2.64
CA ILE A 46 -6.14 6.35 3.92
C ILE A 46 -5.14 7.33 4.55
N CYS A 47 -5.49 7.85 5.73
CA CYS A 47 -4.56 8.57 6.60
C CYS A 47 -4.27 7.69 7.84
N PRO A 48 -3.00 7.41 8.18
CA PRO A 48 -2.65 6.55 9.30
C PRO A 48 -3.29 6.98 10.63
N GLY A 49 -3.38 8.28 10.89
CA GLY A 49 -4.01 8.81 12.11
C GLY A 49 -5.45 8.33 12.31
N SER A 50 -6.28 8.38 11.26
CA SER A 50 -7.68 7.97 11.33
C SER A 50 -7.82 6.50 11.72
N VAL A 51 -7.00 5.63 11.12
CA VAL A 51 -7.03 4.18 11.39
C VAL A 51 -6.43 3.86 12.76
N VAL A 52 -5.39 4.58 13.20
CA VAL A 52 -4.76 4.37 14.51
C VAL A 52 -5.68 4.78 15.66
N PHE A 53 -6.33 5.94 15.55
CA PHE A 53 -7.12 6.51 16.64
C PHE A 53 -8.56 6.01 16.69
N ASP A 54 -9.14 5.61 15.55
CA ASP A 54 -10.47 5.00 15.50
C ASP A 54 -10.53 3.81 14.51
N PRO A 55 -9.89 2.69 14.87
CA PRO A 55 -9.72 1.55 13.98
C PRO A 55 -11.03 0.88 13.56
N TRP A 56 -12.06 0.93 14.40
CA TRP A 56 -13.33 0.24 14.10
C TRP A 56 -14.16 1.02 13.09
N THR A 57 -14.23 2.35 13.23
CA THR A 57 -14.91 3.19 12.25
C THR A 57 -14.17 3.18 10.91
N TYR A 58 -12.84 3.24 10.93
CA TYR A 58 -12.03 3.36 9.72
C TYR A 58 -11.46 2.02 9.18
N ALA A 59 -11.95 0.87 9.65
CA ALA A 59 -11.47 -0.44 9.19
C ALA A 59 -11.58 -0.63 7.66
N TYR A 60 -12.63 -0.08 7.04
CA TYR A 60 -12.84 -0.15 5.60
C TYR A 60 -11.74 0.57 4.79
N MET A 61 -11.01 1.51 5.41
CA MET A 61 -9.89 2.21 4.79
C MET A 61 -8.68 1.30 4.53
N LEU A 62 -8.66 0.09 5.09
CA LEU A 62 -7.66 -0.92 4.71
C LEU A 62 -7.92 -1.50 3.30
N VAL A 63 -9.10 -1.28 2.71
CA VAL A 63 -9.46 -1.80 1.39
C VAL A 63 -9.74 -0.68 0.39
N VAL A 64 -10.67 0.21 0.72
CA VAL A 64 -11.28 1.16 -0.23
C VAL A 64 -10.24 2.04 -0.95
N PRO A 65 -9.26 2.65 -0.26
CA PRO A 65 -8.30 3.56 -0.89
C PRO A 65 -7.41 2.90 -1.95
N SER A 66 -7.25 1.57 -1.92
CA SER A 66 -6.53 0.85 -2.98
C SER A 66 -7.26 0.89 -4.33
N PHE A 67 -8.56 1.16 -4.36
CA PHE A 67 -9.34 1.25 -5.60
C PHE A 67 -9.63 2.71 -6.01
N VAL A 68 -9.25 3.68 -5.19
CA VAL A 68 -9.41 5.13 -5.42
C VAL A 68 -8.21 5.68 -6.16
N HIS A 69 -8.42 6.60 -7.10
CA HIS A 69 -7.36 7.20 -7.90
C HIS A 69 -7.51 8.73 -7.96
N LEU A 70 -6.39 9.43 -7.75
CA LEU A 70 -6.35 10.90 -7.61
C LEU A 70 -6.27 11.66 -8.95
N GLY A 71 -6.35 10.97 -10.09
CA GLY A 71 -6.30 11.61 -11.40
C GLY A 71 -6.22 10.63 -12.57
N ALA A 72 -6.49 11.14 -13.77
CA ALA A 72 -6.58 10.33 -14.99
C ALA A 72 -5.28 9.58 -15.34
N LEU A 73 -4.12 10.24 -15.22
CA LEU A 73 -2.83 9.58 -15.47
C LEU A 73 -2.53 8.51 -14.41
N HIS A 74 -2.93 8.75 -13.16
CA HIS A 74 -2.70 7.80 -12.07
C HIS A 74 -3.48 6.50 -12.31
N ILE A 75 -4.78 6.58 -12.63
CA ILE A 75 -5.55 5.38 -12.98
C ILE A 75 -5.05 4.73 -14.27
N LEU A 76 -4.70 5.52 -15.30
CA LEU A 76 -4.19 4.98 -16.56
C LEU A 76 -2.94 4.12 -16.35
N PHE A 77 -1.92 4.63 -15.66
CA PHE A 77 -0.70 3.88 -15.40
C PHE A 77 -0.94 2.65 -14.52
N ASN A 78 -1.79 2.76 -13.49
CA ASN A 78 -2.12 1.60 -12.65
C ASN A 78 -2.84 0.51 -13.45
N MET A 79 -3.80 0.87 -14.31
CA MET A 79 -4.56 -0.12 -15.07
C MET A 79 -3.71 -0.75 -16.19
N MET A 80 -2.80 0.00 -16.81
CA MET A 80 -1.81 -0.59 -17.72
C MET A 80 -0.88 -1.58 -17.01
N ALA A 81 -0.42 -1.24 -15.80
CA ALA A 81 0.37 -2.15 -14.98
C ALA A 81 -0.44 -3.39 -14.52
N LEU A 82 -1.72 -3.23 -14.18
CA LEU A 82 -2.62 -4.35 -13.88
C LEU A 82 -2.74 -5.30 -15.07
N LEU A 83 -2.91 -4.77 -16.27
CA LEU A 83 -3.02 -5.60 -17.48
C LEU A 83 -1.70 -6.32 -17.81
N SER A 84 -0.55 -5.77 -17.43
CA SER A 84 0.74 -6.43 -17.66
C SER A 84 1.05 -7.51 -16.62
N VAL A 85 0.94 -7.21 -15.32
CA VAL A 85 1.32 -8.14 -14.25
C VAL A 85 0.14 -8.99 -13.76
N GLY A 86 -1.05 -8.40 -13.68
CA GLY A 86 -2.25 -9.06 -13.15
C GLY A 86 -2.68 -10.23 -14.03
N VAL A 87 -2.67 -10.05 -15.35
CA VAL A 87 -3.00 -11.13 -16.31
C VAL A 87 -2.06 -12.32 -16.14
N ALA A 88 -0.77 -12.09 -15.94
CA ALA A 88 0.21 -13.14 -15.72
C ALA A 88 -0.03 -13.88 -14.39
N ILE A 89 -0.31 -13.15 -13.31
CA ILE A 89 -0.66 -13.75 -12.01
C ILE A 89 -1.97 -14.54 -12.11
N GLU A 90 -3.01 -13.98 -12.70
CA GLU A 90 -4.32 -14.65 -12.78
C GLU A 90 -4.24 -15.94 -13.60
N LYS A 91 -3.55 -15.92 -14.74
CA LYS A 91 -3.30 -17.15 -15.54
C LYS A 91 -2.55 -18.22 -14.75
N ARG A 92 -1.70 -17.81 -13.80
CA ARG A 92 -0.90 -18.72 -12.96
C ARG A 92 -1.62 -19.23 -11.73
N PHE A 93 -2.54 -18.46 -11.15
CA PHE A 93 -3.19 -18.76 -9.88
C PHE A 93 -4.67 -19.15 -10.00
N GLY A 94 -5.33 -18.81 -11.11
CA GLY A 94 -6.77 -18.90 -11.29
C GLY A 94 -7.50 -17.64 -10.81
N THR A 95 -8.68 -17.38 -11.38
CA THR A 95 -9.45 -16.14 -11.21
C THR A 95 -9.84 -15.86 -9.76
N LEU A 96 -10.41 -16.84 -9.05
CA LEU A 96 -10.82 -16.62 -7.65
C LEU A 96 -9.63 -16.43 -6.71
N CYS A 97 -8.54 -17.18 -6.94
CA CYS A 97 -7.32 -17.01 -6.16
C CYS A 97 -6.68 -15.63 -6.41
N PHE A 98 -6.69 -15.15 -7.66
CA PHE A 98 -6.24 -13.80 -8.02
C PHE A 98 -7.03 -12.71 -7.28
N VAL A 99 -8.36 -12.79 -7.25
CA VAL A 99 -9.18 -11.83 -6.48
C VAL A 99 -8.81 -11.89 -4.99
N GLY A 100 -8.61 -13.09 -4.43
CA GLY A 100 -8.11 -13.26 -3.07
C GLY A 100 -6.75 -12.60 -2.83
N ILE A 101 -5.80 -12.75 -3.76
CA ILE A 101 -4.48 -12.10 -3.71
C ILE A 101 -4.62 -10.58 -3.67
N VAL A 102 -5.44 -10.01 -4.56
CA VAL A 102 -5.70 -8.56 -4.61
C VAL A 102 -6.23 -8.07 -3.26
N MET A 103 -7.18 -8.78 -2.66
CA MET A 103 -7.74 -8.40 -1.35
C MET A 103 -6.72 -8.50 -0.21
N VAL A 104 -5.93 -9.58 -0.17
CA VAL A 104 -4.87 -9.74 0.83
C VAL A 104 -3.83 -8.63 0.71
N PHE A 105 -3.44 -8.28 -0.52
CA PHE A 105 -2.44 -7.24 -0.76
C PHE A 105 -2.97 -5.85 -0.44
N ALA A 106 -4.24 -5.56 -0.73
CA ALA A 106 -4.88 -4.30 -0.35
C ALA A 106 -4.91 -4.16 1.18
N VAL A 107 -5.49 -5.13 1.89
CA VAL A 107 -5.66 -5.09 3.35
C VAL A 107 -4.32 -5.02 4.07
N LEU A 108 -3.42 -5.97 3.80
CA LEU A 108 -2.16 -6.04 4.52
C LEU A 108 -1.18 -4.95 4.08
N GLY A 109 -1.19 -4.55 2.80
CA GLY A 109 -0.35 -3.46 2.32
C GLY A 109 -0.70 -2.15 3.03
N ASN A 110 -2.00 -1.83 3.12
CA ASN A 110 -2.47 -0.66 3.86
C ASN A 110 -2.23 -0.79 5.37
N ALA A 111 -2.36 -1.99 5.95
CA ALA A 111 -2.05 -2.20 7.36
C ALA A 111 -0.56 -1.96 7.68
N VAL A 112 0.36 -2.45 6.83
CA VAL A 112 1.80 -2.20 6.96
C VAL A 112 2.12 -0.73 6.77
N TYR A 113 1.45 -0.06 5.82
CA TYR A 113 1.58 1.38 5.62
C TYR A 113 1.21 2.17 6.89
N VAL A 114 0.05 1.89 7.48
CA VAL A 114 -0.39 2.51 8.74
C VAL A 114 0.60 2.23 9.87
N LEU A 115 1.03 0.98 10.01
CA LEU A 115 1.98 0.56 11.04
C LEU A 115 3.33 1.27 10.88
N ALA A 116 3.81 1.45 9.65
CA ALA A 116 5.07 2.13 9.38
C ALA A 116 5.04 3.60 9.81
N TYR A 117 3.99 4.33 9.46
CA TYR A 117 3.82 5.73 9.87
C TYR A 117 3.57 5.88 11.37
N TRP A 118 2.82 4.96 11.98
CA TRP A 118 2.66 4.91 13.43
C TRP A 118 4.00 4.68 14.15
N ALA A 119 4.79 3.70 13.71
CA ALA A 119 6.09 3.42 14.29
C ALA A 119 7.04 4.61 14.13
N TRP A 120 7.01 5.28 12.96
CA TRP A 120 7.78 6.50 12.74
C TRP A 120 7.35 7.60 13.71
N ALA A 121 6.06 7.89 13.83
CA ALA A 121 5.54 8.92 14.73
C ALA A 121 5.96 8.67 16.20
N VAL A 122 5.89 7.42 16.65
CA VAL A 122 6.28 7.03 18.02
C VAL A 122 7.79 7.14 18.24
N VAL A 123 8.61 6.68 17.30
CA VAL A 123 10.08 6.68 17.45
C VAL A 123 10.67 8.07 17.24
N GLY A 124 10.19 8.81 16.25
CA GLY A 124 10.63 10.15 15.91
C GLY A 124 10.03 11.25 16.78
N GLY A 125 8.95 10.95 17.52
CA GLY A 125 8.23 11.93 18.33
C GLY A 125 7.46 12.97 17.51
N ASP A 126 7.17 12.67 16.24
CA ASP A 126 6.51 13.57 15.31
C ASP A 126 5.16 13.00 14.83
N ALA A 127 4.08 13.48 15.44
CA ALA A 127 2.73 13.05 15.10
C ALA A 127 2.26 13.54 13.72
N THR A 128 2.92 14.52 13.10
CA THR A 128 2.53 15.02 11.76
C THR A 128 2.64 13.94 10.70
N MET A 129 3.50 12.95 10.91
CA MET A 129 3.66 11.77 10.06
C MET A 129 2.34 10.99 9.90
N LEU A 130 1.45 11.00 10.89
CA LEU A 130 0.14 10.33 10.84
C LEU A 130 -0.85 11.00 9.88
N MET A 131 -0.56 12.21 9.41
CA MET A 131 -1.35 12.97 8.43
C MET A 131 -0.88 12.72 6.99
N SER A 132 0.14 11.87 6.79
CA SER A 132 0.56 11.46 5.46
C SER A 132 -0.49 10.51 4.90
N CYS A 133 -1.33 10.99 3.97
CA CYS A 133 -2.41 10.18 3.40
C CYS A 133 -2.02 9.60 2.03
N ALA A 134 -2.65 8.49 1.64
CA ALA A 134 -2.44 7.85 0.35
C ALA A 134 -3.74 7.26 -0.22
N ALA A 135 -3.75 7.07 -1.54
CA ALA A 135 -4.73 6.27 -2.27
C ALA A 135 -4.08 5.77 -3.57
N GLY A 136 -4.61 4.70 -4.13
CA GLY A 136 -4.14 4.12 -5.38
C GLY A 136 -3.92 2.62 -5.30
N PHE A 137 -4.09 1.97 -6.46
CA PHE A 137 -3.90 0.53 -6.62
C PHE A 137 -2.41 0.13 -6.68
N SER A 138 -1.50 1.11 -6.73
CA SER A 138 -0.06 0.90 -6.91
C SER A 138 0.60 0.07 -5.82
N GLY A 139 0.15 0.16 -4.55
CA GLY A 139 0.64 -0.75 -3.49
C GLY A 139 0.36 -2.22 -3.82
N VAL A 140 -0.86 -2.52 -4.27
CA VAL A 140 -1.24 -3.88 -4.70
C VAL A 140 -0.42 -4.31 -5.92
N LEU A 141 -0.21 -3.40 -6.88
CA LEU A 141 0.61 -3.66 -8.07
C LEU A 141 2.06 -4.00 -7.71
N PHE A 142 2.70 -3.25 -6.81
CA PHE A 142 4.07 -3.56 -6.37
C PHE A 142 4.14 -4.90 -5.67
N GLY A 143 3.12 -5.26 -4.87
CA GLY A 143 3.01 -6.62 -4.32
C GLY A 143 2.95 -7.69 -5.42
N MET A 144 2.14 -7.48 -6.46
CA MET A 144 2.03 -8.41 -7.58
C MET A 144 3.29 -8.48 -8.43
N ILE A 145 3.98 -7.36 -8.64
CA ILE A 145 5.26 -7.28 -9.36
C ILE A 145 6.34 -8.06 -8.61
N VAL A 146 6.42 -7.93 -7.29
CA VAL A 146 7.33 -8.75 -6.47
C VAL A 146 6.94 -10.22 -6.56
N LEU A 147 5.67 -10.56 -6.38
CA LEU A 147 5.19 -11.94 -6.47
C LEU A 147 5.55 -12.59 -7.81
N GLU A 148 5.26 -11.90 -8.92
CA GLU A 148 5.56 -12.39 -10.26
C GLU A 148 7.08 -12.53 -10.48
N SER A 149 7.87 -11.56 -10.00
CA SER A 149 9.34 -11.61 -10.08
C SER A 149 9.95 -12.76 -9.29
N MET A 150 9.38 -13.11 -8.12
CA MET A 150 9.89 -14.21 -7.28
C MET A 150 9.51 -15.58 -7.83
N LEU A 151 8.36 -15.66 -8.52
CA LEU A 151 7.88 -16.90 -9.11
C LEU A 151 8.38 -17.12 -10.54
N GLY A 152 8.82 -16.07 -11.23
CA GLY A 152 9.37 -16.11 -12.57
C GLY A 152 10.83 -16.57 -12.62
N ASN A 153 11.39 -16.66 -13.83
CA ASN A 153 12.81 -16.96 -14.00
C ASN A 153 13.66 -15.73 -13.61
N THR A 154 14.37 -15.84 -12.49
CA THR A 154 15.23 -14.77 -11.95
C THR A 154 16.43 -14.44 -12.84
N SER A 155 16.80 -15.35 -13.74
CA SER A 155 17.91 -15.18 -14.70
C SER A 155 17.54 -14.37 -15.96
N GLY A 156 16.27 -14.00 -16.13
CA GLY A 156 15.80 -13.20 -17.26
C GLY A 156 16.05 -11.69 -17.10
N SER A 157 15.80 -10.94 -18.18
CA SER A 157 15.73 -9.47 -18.16
C SER A 157 14.31 -8.98 -18.44
N ARG A 158 13.97 -7.82 -17.89
CA ARG A 158 12.68 -7.14 -18.05
C ARG A 158 12.91 -5.68 -18.40
N SER A 159 12.07 -5.13 -19.26
CA SER A 159 12.17 -3.72 -19.63
C SER A 159 11.34 -2.84 -18.70
N VAL A 160 11.96 -1.83 -18.10
CA VAL A 160 11.28 -0.77 -17.34
C VAL A 160 10.78 0.26 -18.34
N PHE A 161 9.45 0.38 -18.45
CA PHE A 161 8.74 1.25 -19.40
C PHE A 161 9.12 1.07 -20.89
N GLY A 162 9.67 -0.08 -21.27
CA GLY A 162 10.14 -0.30 -22.64
C GLY A 162 11.48 0.36 -22.97
N LEU A 163 12.12 1.04 -22.00
CA LEU A 163 13.31 1.87 -22.23
C LEU A 163 14.60 1.18 -21.80
N VAL A 164 14.61 0.56 -20.62
CA VAL A 164 15.83 0.01 -20.00
C VAL A 164 15.61 -1.43 -19.58
N ALA A 165 16.42 -2.33 -20.10
CA ALA A 165 16.44 -3.73 -19.66
C ALA A 165 17.18 -3.86 -18.33
N VAL A 166 16.53 -4.44 -17.34
CA VAL A 166 17.09 -4.74 -16.02
C VAL A 166 16.92 -6.22 -15.70
N PRO A 167 17.77 -6.82 -14.85
CA PRO A 167 17.54 -8.17 -14.35
C PRO A 167 16.15 -8.30 -13.70
N SER A 168 15.48 -9.44 -13.86
CA SER A 168 14.13 -9.67 -13.30
C SER A 168 14.04 -9.34 -11.81
N TRP A 169 15.05 -9.72 -11.01
CA TRP A 169 15.08 -9.44 -9.57
C TRP A 169 15.14 -7.94 -9.22
N ALA A 170 15.72 -7.12 -10.10
CA ALA A 170 15.88 -5.69 -9.90
C ALA A 170 14.64 -4.90 -10.35
N TYR A 171 13.81 -5.51 -11.21
CA TYR A 171 12.65 -4.86 -11.84
C TYR A 171 11.68 -4.19 -10.85
N PRO A 172 11.25 -4.82 -9.74
CA PRO A 172 10.35 -4.17 -8.78
C PRO A 172 10.95 -2.89 -8.19
N TRP A 173 12.24 -2.93 -7.84
CA TRP A 173 12.94 -1.85 -7.15
C TRP A 173 13.24 -0.68 -8.09
N VAL A 174 13.73 -0.97 -9.30
CA VAL A 174 13.99 0.05 -10.31
C VAL A 174 12.68 0.72 -10.75
N SER A 175 11.61 -0.05 -10.94
CA SER A 175 10.30 0.50 -11.28
C SER A 175 9.75 1.40 -10.18
N MET A 176 9.98 1.06 -8.91
CA MET A 176 9.58 1.89 -7.76
C MET A 176 10.30 3.24 -7.74
N VAL A 177 11.63 3.24 -7.93
CA VAL A 177 12.40 4.48 -8.04
C VAL A 177 11.95 5.31 -9.24
N ALA A 178 11.75 4.67 -10.39
CA ALA A 178 11.35 5.36 -11.61
C ALA A 178 9.96 6.00 -11.48
N ILE A 179 8.97 5.31 -10.89
CA ILE A 179 7.65 5.90 -10.62
C ILE A 179 7.76 7.08 -9.64
N GLN A 180 8.61 6.99 -8.61
CA GLN A 180 8.77 8.11 -7.67
C GLN A 180 9.36 9.36 -8.34
N LEU A 181 10.23 9.19 -9.35
CA LEU A 181 10.76 10.30 -10.14
C LEU A 181 9.71 10.87 -11.11
N LEU A 182 8.90 10.02 -11.72
CA LEU A 182 7.85 10.44 -12.68
C LEU A 182 6.65 11.09 -11.99
N MET A 183 6.29 10.63 -10.80
CA MET A 183 5.12 11.08 -10.05
C MET A 183 5.48 11.28 -8.58
N PRO A 184 6.23 12.33 -8.21
CA PRO A 184 6.74 12.52 -6.85
C PRO A 184 5.66 12.62 -5.76
N GLY A 185 4.41 12.92 -6.15
CA GLY A 185 3.26 12.96 -5.23
C GLY A 185 2.68 11.60 -4.84
N VAL A 186 3.19 10.48 -5.37
CA VAL A 186 2.73 9.14 -4.95
C VAL A 186 3.48 8.65 -3.71
N SER A 187 2.84 7.80 -2.92
CA SER A 187 3.41 7.32 -1.66
C SER A 187 4.45 6.22 -1.85
N PHE A 188 5.73 6.57 -1.68
CA PHE A 188 6.83 5.61 -1.64
C PHE A 188 6.61 4.53 -0.56
N VAL A 189 6.21 4.94 0.64
CA VAL A 189 5.95 4.01 1.76
C VAL A 189 4.78 3.08 1.43
N GLY A 190 3.75 3.57 0.75
CA GLY A 190 2.65 2.73 0.25
C GLY A 190 3.13 1.66 -0.74
N HIS A 191 3.98 2.03 -1.71
CA HIS A 191 4.59 1.09 -2.66
C HIS A 191 5.45 0.04 -1.95
N LEU A 192 6.32 0.48 -1.04
CA LEU A 192 7.21 -0.39 -0.29
C LEU A 192 6.43 -1.36 0.62
N SER A 193 5.34 -0.90 1.23
CA SER A 193 4.45 -1.73 2.06
C SER A 193 3.80 -2.84 1.24
N GLY A 194 3.33 -2.52 0.03
CA GLY A 194 2.80 -3.50 -0.91
C GLY A 194 3.86 -4.51 -1.38
N ALA A 195 5.05 -4.03 -1.76
CA ALA A 195 6.18 -4.87 -2.14
C ALA A 195 6.58 -5.85 -1.02
N PHE A 196 6.59 -5.38 0.22
CA PHE A 196 6.87 -6.21 1.40
C PHE A 196 5.84 -7.33 1.56
N ILE A 197 4.54 -7.03 1.45
CA ILE A 197 3.50 -8.07 1.49
C ILE A 197 3.62 -9.06 0.34
N GLY A 198 3.94 -8.58 -0.87
CA GLY A 198 4.22 -9.45 -2.02
C GLY A 198 5.37 -10.44 -1.75
N LEU A 199 6.44 -9.98 -1.10
CA LEU A 199 7.55 -10.83 -0.69
C LEU A 199 7.10 -11.90 0.32
N LEU A 200 6.41 -11.50 1.40
CA LEU A 200 5.90 -12.44 2.40
C LEU A 200 4.99 -13.51 1.77
N TYR A 201 4.13 -13.09 0.85
CA TYR A 201 3.22 -13.97 0.13
C TYR A 201 3.99 -14.96 -0.76
N SER A 202 4.98 -14.47 -1.52
CA SER A 202 5.81 -15.31 -2.40
C SER A 202 6.61 -16.38 -1.63
N CYS A 203 6.99 -16.08 -0.39
CA CYS A 203 7.67 -17.03 0.51
C CYS A 203 6.70 -18.00 1.21
N GLY A 204 5.38 -17.91 0.98
CA GLY A 204 4.40 -18.79 1.63
C GLY A 204 4.11 -18.46 3.10
N VAL A 205 4.62 -17.35 3.63
CA VAL A 205 4.36 -16.87 5.01
C VAL A 205 2.87 -16.60 5.21
N LEU A 206 2.20 -16.14 4.15
CA LEU A 206 0.79 -15.76 4.17
C LEU A 206 -0.15 -16.87 3.64
N ASN A 207 0.33 -18.10 3.49
CA ASN A 207 -0.47 -19.21 2.94
C ASN A 207 -1.79 -19.42 3.71
N TRP A 208 -1.81 -19.16 5.01
CA TRP A 208 -3.00 -19.31 5.85
C TRP A 208 -4.11 -18.29 5.54
N LEU A 209 -3.78 -17.17 4.88
CA LEU A 209 -4.74 -16.16 4.39
C LEU A 209 -5.21 -16.44 2.96
N THR A 210 -4.60 -17.40 2.27
CA THR A 210 -4.99 -17.74 0.90
C THR A 210 -6.30 -18.48 0.88
N LEU A 211 -7.13 -18.21 -0.14
CA LEU A 211 -8.34 -19.00 -0.37
C LEU A 211 -7.96 -20.47 -0.58
N LYS A 212 -8.51 -21.34 0.26
CA LYS A 212 -8.22 -22.78 0.19
C LYS A 212 -8.64 -23.32 -1.17
N ARG A 213 -7.71 -24.00 -1.87
CA ARG A 213 -7.95 -24.59 -3.20
C ARG A 213 -9.11 -25.59 -3.19
N SER A 214 -9.28 -26.35 -2.10
CA SER A 214 -10.43 -27.26 -1.94
C SER A 214 -11.75 -26.50 -1.98
N TRP A 215 -11.84 -25.36 -1.29
CA TRP A 215 -13.02 -24.51 -1.33
C TRP A 215 -13.27 -23.95 -2.74
N ILE A 216 -12.23 -23.46 -3.42
CA ILE A 216 -12.35 -22.95 -4.80
C ILE A 216 -12.89 -24.03 -5.73
N ARG A 217 -12.37 -25.26 -5.65
CA ARG A 217 -12.85 -26.38 -6.46
C ARG A 217 -14.29 -26.77 -6.13
N SER A 218 -14.67 -26.76 -4.85
CA SER A 218 -16.06 -26.99 -4.44
C SER A 218 -16.99 -25.91 -4.99
N PHE A 219 -16.53 -24.66 -5.03
CA PHE A 219 -17.27 -23.57 -5.66
C PHE A 219 -17.38 -23.79 -7.18
N ASP A 220 -16.27 -24.05 -7.88
CA ASP A 220 -16.24 -24.29 -9.34
C ASP A 220 -17.17 -25.45 -9.74
N ALA A 221 -17.27 -26.49 -8.91
CA ALA A 221 -18.15 -27.64 -9.13
C ALA A 221 -19.64 -27.36 -8.90
N SER A 222 -19.98 -26.30 -8.15
CA SER A 222 -21.38 -25.93 -7.85
C SER A 222 -22.14 -25.48 -9.11
N SER A 223 -23.47 -25.50 -9.07
CA SER A 223 -24.31 -25.06 -10.21
C SER A 223 -24.08 -23.59 -10.61
N VAL A 224 -23.78 -22.73 -9.64
CA VAL A 224 -23.42 -21.32 -9.86
C VAL A 224 -21.99 -21.22 -10.40
N GLY A 225 -21.04 -21.93 -9.80
CA GLY A 225 -19.65 -21.96 -10.23
C GLY A 225 -19.51 -22.41 -11.68
N GLN A 226 -20.18 -23.50 -12.07
CA GLN A 226 -20.14 -23.99 -13.45
C GLN A 226 -20.63 -22.96 -14.47
N LYS A 227 -21.59 -22.10 -14.13
CA LYS A 227 -22.03 -21.01 -15.03
C LYS A 227 -20.93 -19.96 -15.23
N ILE A 228 -20.18 -19.67 -14.18
CA ILE A 228 -19.05 -18.73 -14.22
C ILE A 228 -17.85 -19.37 -14.94
N CYS A 229 -17.50 -20.60 -14.60
CA CYS A 229 -16.36 -21.32 -15.16
C CYS A 229 -16.50 -21.62 -16.66
N ARG A 230 -17.73 -21.64 -17.21
CA ARG A 230 -17.97 -21.77 -18.65
C ARG A 230 -17.61 -20.53 -19.45
N ARG A 231 -17.35 -19.39 -18.81
CA ARG A 231 -16.90 -18.18 -19.50
C ARG A 231 -15.48 -18.41 -20.03
N PRO A 232 -15.19 -18.07 -21.30
CA PRO A 232 -13.89 -18.34 -21.92
C PRO A 232 -12.74 -17.60 -21.23
N SER A 233 -13.03 -16.50 -20.54
CA SER A 233 -12.03 -15.68 -19.83
C SER A 233 -11.88 -16.04 -18.35
N TYR A 234 -12.65 -17.00 -17.83
CA TYR A 234 -12.45 -17.52 -16.49
C TYR A 234 -11.27 -18.48 -16.46
N VAL A 235 -10.35 -18.30 -15.50
CA VAL A 235 -9.21 -19.19 -15.30
C VAL A 235 -9.47 -20.05 -14.09
N ALA A 236 -9.65 -21.36 -14.31
CA ALA A 236 -9.84 -22.33 -13.24
C ALA A 236 -8.64 -22.40 -12.28
N CYS A 237 -8.90 -22.77 -11.03
CA CYS A 237 -7.84 -22.97 -10.05
C CYS A 237 -6.90 -24.11 -10.49
N PRO A 238 -5.57 -23.90 -10.58
CA PRO A 238 -4.63 -24.95 -10.94
C PRO A 238 -4.58 -26.07 -9.90
N GLU A 239 -4.11 -27.24 -10.35
CA GLU A 239 -4.02 -28.45 -9.53
C GLU A 239 -3.07 -28.30 -8.35
N THR A 240 -1.90 -27.72 -8.60
CA THR A 240 -0.86 -27.49 -7.61
C THR A 240 -0.75 -26.00 -7.29
N SER A 241 -0.23 -25.70 -6.10
CA SER A 241 0.04 -24.32 -5.75
C SER A 241 1.33 -23.84 -6.41
N PRO A 242 1.35 -22.65 -7.03
CA PRO A 242 2.60 -22.02 -7.45
C PRO A 242 3.47 -21.56 -6.27
N LEU A 243 2.90 -21.47 -5.07
CA LEU A 243 3.59 -21.05 -3.85
C LEU A 243 4.26 -22.23 -3.14
N PRO A 244 5.36 -21.98 -2.40
CA PRO A 244 5.91 -22.98 -1.49
C PRO A 244 4.87 -23.37 -0.41
N PRO A 245 4.98 -24.58 0.18
CA PRO A 245 4.01 -25.10 1.14
C PRO A 245 3.93 -24.28 2.44
N GLY A 246 4.99 -23.55 2.79
CA GLY A 246 5.04 -22.66 3.94
C GLY A 246 6.27 -21.76 3.89
N ALA A 247 6.42 -20.95 4.93
CA ALA A 247 7.56 -20.05 5.09
C ALA A 247 8.89 -20.82 5.01
N PRO A 248 9.91 -20.30 4.31
CA PRO A 248 11.23 -20.91 4.30
C PRO A 248 11.88 -20.80 5.69
N GLU A 249 12.74 -21.77 6.03
CA GLU A 249 13.34 -21.87 7.37
C GLU A 249 14.11 -20.60 7.78
N TRP A 250 14.77 -19.94 6.83
CA TRP A 250 15.50 -18.70 7.09
C TRP A 250 14.58 -17.54 7.50
N PHE A 251 13.30 -17.56 7.10
CA PHE A 251 12.35 -16.52 7.48
C PHE A 251 12.06 -16.58 8.99
N ALA A 252 11.93 -17.80 9.54
CA ALA A 252 11.74 -18.00 10.97
C ALA A 252 12.97 -17.54 11.78
N SER A 253 14.19 -17.83 11.30
CA SER A 253 15.43 -17.41 11.96
C SER A 253 15.64 -15.89 11.89
N ALA A 254 15.34 -15.26 10.76
CA ALA A 254 15.36 -13.80 10.62
C ALA A 254 14.34 -13.12 11.54
N GLY A 255 13.10 -13.64 11.62
CA GLY A 255 12.08 -13.14 12.54
C GLY A 255 12.51 -13.20 14.01
N LEU A 256 13.10 -14.33 14.44
CA LEU A 256 13.66 -14.49 15.78
C LEU A 256 14.80 -13.50 16.07
N ALA A 257 15.67 -13.24 15.08
CA ALA A 257 16.75 -12.27 15.21
C ALA A 257 16.24 -10.82 15.33
N VAL A 258 15.18 -10.45 14.61
CA VAL A 258 14.54 -9.14 14.76
C VAL A 258 13.89 -9.00 16.13
N VAL A 259 13.12 -10.00 16.57
CA VAL A 259 12.46 -9.98 17.89
C VAL A 259 13.48 -9.89 19.02
N SER A 260 14.61 -10.61 18.94
CA SER A 260 15.66 -10.54 19.95
C SER A 260 16.31 -9.16 20.00
N ARG A 261 16.58 -8.54 18.85
CA ARG A 261 17.10 -7.16 18.76
C ARG A 261 16.11 -6.11 19.28
N LEU A 262 14.82 -6.23 18.95
CA LEU A 262 13.79 -5.33 19.48
C LEU A 262 13.62 -5.48 21.00
N ARG A 263 13.68 -6.72 21.53
CA ARG A 263 13.70 -6.95 22.97
C ARG A 263 14.94 -6.34 23.63
N ALA A 264 16.11 -6.49 23.01
CA ALA A 264 17.35 -5.88 23.50
C ALA A 264 17.27 -4.34 23.52
N ALA A 265 16.77 -3.73 22.44
CA ALA A 265 16.54 -2.29 22.34
C ALA A 265 15.50 -1.79 23.37
N GLY A 266 14.40 -2.54 23.56
CA GLY A 266 13.39 -2.22 24.57
C GLY A 266 13.90 -2.37 26.01
N ASN A 267 14.76 -3.35 26.27
CA ASN A 267 15.42 -3.50 27.58
C ASN A 267 16.44 -2.39 27.83
N HIS A 268 17.15 -1.95 26.79
CA HIS A 268 18.06 -0.80 26.84
C HIS A 268 17.33 0.52 27.07
N CYS A 269 16.18 0.75 26.41
CA CYS A 269 15.31 1.90 26.73
C CYS A 269 14.80 1.84 28.17
N ARG A 270 14.37 0.67 28.67
CA ARG A 270 13.93 0.50 30.06
C ARG A 270 15.04 0.76 31.08
N SER A 271 16.30 0.39 30.80
CA SER A 271 17.42 0.69 31.70
C SER A 271 17.74 2.18 31.73
N LEU A 272 17.71 2.86 30.58
CA LEU A 272 17.88 4.31 30.50
C LEU A 272 16.77 5.07 31.25
N PHE A 273 15.51 4.63 31.18
CA PHE A 273 14.41 5.20 31.96
C PHE A 273 14.50 4.92 33.47
N ARG A 274 15.06 3.77 33.89
CA ARG A 274 15.35 3.49 35.31
C ARG A 274 16.49 4.36 35.84
N ILE A 275 17.55 4.58 35.06
CA ILE A 275 18.66 5.48 35.42
C ILE A 275 18.15 6.92 35.56
N ARG A 276 17.23 7.36 34.69
CA ARG A 276 16.62 8.69 34.77
C ARG A 276 15.68 8.88 35.98
N ARG A 277 15.07 7.81 36.50
CA ARG A 277 14.32 7.84 37.79
C ARG A 277 15.21 7.75 39.03
N ALA A 278 16.46 7.32 38.88
CA ALA A 278 17.44 7.20 39.97
C ALA A 278 18.39 8.41 40.05
N ALA A 279 18.24 9.42 39.19
CA ALA A 279 18.95 10.69 39.34
C ALA A 279 18.50 11.39 40.64
N PRO A 280 19.42 11.85 41.49
CA PRO A 280 19.08 12.37 42.81
C PRO A 280 18.24 13.65 42.71
N HIS A 281 17.26 13.75 43.60
CA HIS A 281 16.46 14.94 43.83
C HIS A 281 17.37 16.17 44.04
N TRP A 282 17.33 17.12 43.11
CA TRP A 282 17.71 18.48 43.42
C TRP A 282 16.56 19.10 44.20
N THR A 283 16.78 19.32 45.49
CA THR A 283 15.89 20.07 46.36
C THR A 283 15.90 21.54 45.92
N THR A 284 14.93 21.93 45.09
CA THR A 284 14.50 23.33 45.04
C THR A 284 13.28 23.46 45.95
N GLY A 285 13.54 23.98 47.14
CA GLY A 285 12.49 24.48 48.01
C GLY A 285 11.76 25.63 47.32
N VAL A 286 10.44 25.59 47.38
CA VAL A 286 9.46 26.69 47.56
C VAL A 286 8.12 26.11 47.09
N GLY A 287 7.23 25.90 48.05
CA GLY A 287 5.90 25.35 47.79
C GLY A 287 4.93 26.39 47.23
N HIS A 288 3.91 25.93 46.53
CA HIS A 288 2.52 26.20 46.89
C HIS A 288 1.51 25.48 45.97
N ARG A 289 0.52 24.88 46.65
CA ARG A 289 -0.91 24.76 46.33
C ARG A 289 -1.41 23.78 45.24
N LEU A 290 -2.50 23.13 45.68
CA LEU A 290 -3.30 22.05 45.10
C LEU A 290 -4.31 22.54 44.05
N GLY A 291 -4.72 21.62 43.18
CA GLY A 291 -5.89 21.69 42.28
C GLY A 291 -5.46 21.39 40.84
N GLY A 292 -6.07 20.51 40.05
CA GLY A 292 -7.29 19.72 40.14
C GLY A 292 -7.35 18.78 38.92
N VAL A 293 -8.50 18.15 38.72
CA VAL A 293 -8.76 16.92 37.98
C VAL A 293 -9.05 17.16 36.47
N HIS A 294 -8.32 16.46 35.58
CA HIS A 294 -8.72 15.85 34.28
C HIS A 294 -9.23 16.73 33.08
N PRO A 295 -9.43 16.16 31.86
CA PRO A 295 -8.61 16.36 30.65
C PRO A 295 -9.31 17.11 29.51
N ALA A 296 -8.56 17.66 28.54
CA ALA A 296 -9.09 17.99 27.21
C ALA A 296 -8.01 18.47 26.24
N TYR A 297 -8.05 17.89 25.03
CA TYR A 297 -7.96 18.59 23.74
C TYR A 297 -7.92 20.13 23.82
N GLU A 298 -6.97 20.78 23.13
CA GLU A 298 -7.17 22.02 22.37
C GLU A 298 -5.87 22.45 21.66
N LEU A 299 -5.90 22.36 20.32
CA LEU A 299 -5.48 23.40 19.37
C LEU A 299 -4.03 23.93 19.51
N VAL A 300 -3.05 23.45 18.72
CA VAL A 300 -2.82 23.85 17.32
C VAL A 300 -3.70 25.03 16.89
N GLY A 301 -3.20 26.24 17.14
CA GLY A 301 -3.87 27.46 16.71
C GLY A 301 -3.26 28.72 17.33
N ARG A 302 -1.95 28.96 17.10
CA ARG A 302 -1.30 30.29 17.17
C ARG A 302 0.21 30.16 16.93
N ALA A 303 0.58 30.02 15.67
CA ALA A 303 1.93 30.31 15.21
C ALA A 303 1.83 30.76 13.76
N ASP A 304 1.22 31.93 13.55
CA ASP A 304 1.25 32.67 12.29
C ASP A 304 0.53 34.02 12.50
N ILE A 305 1.11 34.95 13.28
CA ILE A 305 1.06 36.42 13.08
C ILE A 305 2.18 37.00 13.96
N GLU A 306 3.43 36.99 13.50
CA GLU A 306 4.44 37.95 13.94
C GLU A 306 5.62 37.98 12.94
N ALA A 307 5.30 38.35 11.70
CA ALA A 307 6.30 38.75 10.72
C ALA A 307 5.71 39.80 9.79
N GLY A 308 5.98 41.06 10.09
CA GLY A 308 5.83 42.15 9.13
C GLY A 308 4.97 43.31 9.62
N THR A 309 5.60 44.32 10.22
CA THR A 309 5.37 45.71 9.81
C THR A 309 6.60 46.55 10.14
N ALA A 310 7.09 47.22 9.10
CA ALA A 310 8.32 47.99 9.03
C ALA A 310 8.28 49.30 9.85
N ALA A 311 9.47 49.73 10.27
CA ALA A 311 9.74 51.02 10.89
C ALA A 311 9.43 52.20 9.94
N LYS A 312 8.81 53.26 10.46
CA LYS A 312 8.69 54.59 9.84
C LYS A 312 9.72 55.54 10.46
N PRO A 313 10.40 56.42 9.68
CA PRO A 313 11.34 57.41 10.21
C PRO A 313 10.64 58.70 10.67
N PRO A 314 11.30 59.57 11.45
CA PRO A 314 10.67 60.72 12.10
C PRO A 314 10.56 61.94 11.18
N VAL A 315 9.53 62.75 11.47
CA VAL A 315 9.12 63.98 10.80
C VAL A 315 9.88 65.18 11.40
N HIS A 316 10.39 66.09 10.55
CA HIS A 316 10.79 67.44 10.96
C HIS A 316 9.71 68.48 10.55
N PRO A 317 9.53 69.58 11.32
CA PRO A 317 8.47 70.58 11.12
C PRO A 317 8.90 71.75 10.21
N PRO A 318 7.98 72.67 9.85
CA PRO A 318 8.04 73.40 8.58
C PRO A 318 8.64 74.81 8.69
N THR A 319 9.37 75.20 7.65
CA THR A 319 9.35 76.51 6.96
C THR A 319 10.07 76.37 5.63
#